data_AF-F2IEM9-F1
#
_entry.id   AF-F2IEM9-F1
#
_cell.length_a   1.000
_cell.length_b   1.000
_cell.length_c   1.000
_cell.angle_alpha   90.00
_cell.angle_beta   90.00
_cell.angle_gamma   90.00
#
_symmetry.space_group_name_H-M   'P 1'
#
loop_
_entity.id
_entity.type
_entity.pdbx_description
1 polymer ?
#
loop_
_entity_poly.entity_id
_entity_poly.type
_entity_poly.pdbx_seq_one_letter_code
_entity_poly.pdbx_strand_id
1 'polypeptide(L)'
;MRTPLFFLLIGLIFFSCKKDKIQPTISSNYYQSSGNLLILKIGDSLESVYEYNLASSELTNDSLPLYIDTNSNVVNDYTYWKFSPNPDTLLWNSSTDFSFLTSEIDKTKLQLLNYSIPFDSTKFQLLFPQSNINCSLVWSKISNLDIVKTYRNSYPNSKIGLSKVLINEYDESIGFTVPRIKFLVFLVKE
;
A
#
# COMPACT_ATOMS: atom_id res chain seq x y z
N MET A 1 -49.36 53.59 18.13
CA MET A 1 -49.38 52.31 18.87
C MET A 1 -48.95 51.21 17.90
N ARG A 2 -47.79 50.58 18.14
CA ARG A 2 -47.21 49.40 17.44
C ARG A 2 -47.02 49.57 15.92
N THR A 3 -45.82 49.59 15.36
CA THR A 3 -44.96 48.40 15.25
C THR A 3 -43.51 48.79 14.88
N PRO A 4 -42.59 48.95 15.86
CA PRO A 4 -41.15 48.86 15.61
C PRO A 4 -40.66 47.40 15.69
N LEU A 5 -41.55 46.42 15.52
CA LEU A 5 -41.24 45.00 15.70
C LEU A 5 -40.77 44.30 14.41
N PHE A 6 -41.11 44.86 13.24
CA PHE A 6 -40.86 44.19 11.96
C PHE A 6 -39.40 44.28 11.50
N PHE A 7 -38.69 45.36 11.83
CA PHE A 7 -37.27 45.50 11.51
C PHE A 7 -36.34 44.69 12.42
N LEU A 8 -36.80 44.33 13.64
CA LEU A 8 -36.00 43.54 14.57
C LEU A 8 -35.93 42.05 14.17
N LEU A 9 -36.92 41.54 13.43
CA LEU A 9 -36.99 40.14 13.03
C LEU A 9 -36.09 39.80 11.84
N ILE A 10 -35.81 40.77 10.95
CA ILE A 10 -34.98 40.56 9.75
C ILE A 10 -33.47 40.58 10.11
N GLY A 11 -33.08 41.29 11.17
CA GLY A 11 -31.69 41.33 11.63
C GLY A 11 -31.19 40.03 12.28
N LEU A 12 -32.09 39.19 12.81
CA LEU A 12 -31.72 37.96 13.53
C LEU A 12 -31.46 36.75 12.60
N ILE A 13 -31.82 36.83 11.32
CA ILE A 13 -31.62 35.71 10.38
C ILE A 13 -30.18 35.68 9.84
N PHE A 14 -29.45 36.79 9.90
CA PHE A 14 -28.06 36.87 9.42
C PHE A 14 -27.00 36.50 10.47
N PHE A 15 -27.38 36.22 11.71
CA PHE A 15 -26.52 35.63 12.73
C PHE A 15 -26.72 34.11 12.88
N SER A 16 -27.05 33.42 11.77
CA SER A 16 -26.78 31.99 11.69
C SER A 16 -25.27 31.80 11.62
N CYS A 17 -24.66 31.83 12.80
CA CYS A 17 -23.31 31.40 13.05
C CYS A 17 -23.25 29.95 12.55
N LYS A 18 -22.73 29.76 11.34
CA LYS A 18 -22.32 28.44 10.90
C LYS A 18 -21.27 28.02 11.91
N LYS A 19 -21.68 27.16 12.85
CA LYS A 19 -20.76 26.43 13.70
C LYS A 19 -19.73 25.86 12.73
N ASP A 20 -18.52 26.40 12.77
CA ASP A 20 -17.43 25.86 11.99
C ASP A 20 -17.46 24.36 12.21
N LYS A 21 -17.64 23.62 11.12
CA LYS A 21 -17.43 22.18 11.17
C LYS A 21 -15.95 22.08 11.52
N ILE A 22 -15.67 21.90 12.80
CA ILE A 22 -14.38 21.45 13.29
C ILE A 22 -14.09 20.25 12.40
N GLN A 23 -13.11 20.41 11.50
CA GLN A 23 -12.63 19.28 10.71
C GLN A 23 -12.37 18.18 11.74
N PRO A 24 -12.94 16.97 11.54
CA PRO A 24 -12.68 15.89 12.48
C PRO A 24 -11.17 15.84 12.66
N THR A 25 -10.74 15.96 13.91
CA THR A 25 -9.33 15.91 14.30
C THR A 25 -8.75 14.75 13.52
N ILE A 26 -7.86 15.06 12.56
CA ILE A 26 -7.16 14.06 11.77
C ILE A 26 -6.53 13.19 12.84
N SER A 27 -7.04 11.96 12.99
CA SER A 27 -6.50 11.02 13.96
C SER A 27 -5.01 10.98 13.67
N SER A 28 -4.19 11.23 14.69
CA SER A 28 -2.77 11.01 14.57
C SER A 28 -2.59 9.59 14.04
N ASN A 29 -2.05 9.49 12.83
CA ASN A 29 -1.74 8.22 12.21
C ASN A 29 -0.93 7.39 13.22
N TYR A 30 -1.45 6.24 13.66
CA TYR A 30 -0.78 5.45 14.71
C TYR A 30 0.58 4.94 14.23
N TYR A 31 0.71 4.69 12.92
CA TYR A 31 1.97 4.45 12.25
C TYR A 31 2.41 5.71 11.50
N GLN A 32 3.61 6.21 11.79
CA GLN A 32 4.24 7.30 11.06
C GLN A 32 5.26 6.72 10.09
N SER A 33 4.97 6.79 8.79
CA SER A 33 5.88 6.32 7.74
C SER A 33 7.18 7.12 7.75
N SER A 34 8.31 6.43 7.94
CA SER A 34 9.65 7.01 7.88
C SER A 34 10.45 6.57 6.65
N GLY A 35 10.01 5.52 5.96
CA GLY A 35 10.64 5.03 4.75
C GLY A 35 10.15 5.71 3.47
N ASN A 36 10.73 5.27 2.35
CA ASN A 36 10.45 5.73 0.99
C ASN A 36 10.05 4.60 0.03
N LEU A 37 10.06 3.35 0.48
CA LEU A 37 9.47 2.21 -0.23
C LEU A 37 8.63 1.37 0.72
N LEU A 38 7.39 1.11 0.32
CA LEU A 38 6.45 0.23 1.00
C LEU A 38 6.21 -1.02 0.16
N ILE A 39 6.33 -2.18 0.78
CA ILE A 39 5.99 -3.48 0.19
C ILE A 39 4.84 -4.09 0.99
N LEU A 40 3.74 -4.40 0.32
CA LEU A 40 2.61 -5.12 0.91
C LEU A 40 2.52 -6.52 0.32
N LYS A 41 2.53 -7.54 1.18
CA LYS A 41 2.24 -8.93 0.82
C LYS A 41 0.75 -9.19 0.98
N ILE A 42 0.11 -9.64 -0.08
CA ILE A 42 -1.34 -9.80 -0.16
C ILE A 42 -1.68 -11.23 -0.58
N GLY A 43 -2.45 -11.94 0.24
CA GLY A 43 -3.09 -13.21 -0.10
C GLY A 43 -4.58 -13.00 -0.29
N ASP A 44 -5.40 -13.74 0.47
CA ASP A 44 -6.85 -13.51 0.54
C ASP A 44 -7.17 -12.13 1.12
N SER A 45 -6.37 -11.69 2.10
CA SER A 45 -6.37 -10.35 2.69
C SER A 45 -4.94 -9.80 2.78
N LEU A 46 -4.76 -8.66 3.43
CA LEU A 46 -3.42 -8.12 3.72
C LEU A 46 -2.68 -9.01 4.72
N GLU A 47 -1.58 -9.62 4.27
CA GLU A 47 -0.81 -10.57 5.08
C GLU A 47 0.31 -9.90 5.87
N SER A 48 1.09 -9.03 5.24
CA SER A 48 2.21 -8.34 5.90
C SER A 48 2.57 -7.05 5.16
N VAL A 49 3.22 -6.13 5.88
CA VAL A 49 3.62 -4.82 5.39
C VAL A 49 5.05 -4.54 5.82
N TYR A 50 5.88 -4.07 4.90
CA TYR A 50 7.30 -3.81 5.11
C TYR A 50 7.64 -2.44 4.56
N GLU A 51 8.41 -1.67 5.32
CA GLU A 51 8.87 -0.34 4.90
C GLU A 51 10.41 -0.29 4.89
N TYR A 52 10.95 0.19 3.78
CA TYR A 52 12.37 0.38 3.55
C TYR A 52 12.68 1.87 3.48
N ASN A 53 13.87 2.21 3.93
CA ASN A 53 14.45 3.54 3.76
C ASN A 53 15.68 3.40 2.86
N LEU A 54 15.46 3.57 1.56
CA LEU A 54 16.45 3.44 0.49
C LEU A 54 17.07 4.79 0.17
N ALA A 55 18.16 4.83 -0.60
CA ALA A 55 18.70 6.10 -1.08
C ALA A 55 17.74 6.72 -2.12
N SER A 56 17.39 8.00 -1.95
CA SER A 56 16.37 8.67 -2.79
C SER A 56 16.70 8.68 -4.28
N SER A 57 17.99 8.72 -4.66
CA SER A 57 18.44 8.65 -6.05
C SER A 57 18.09 7.35 -6.79
N GLU A 58 17.65 6.30 -6.08
CA GLU A 58 17.34 4.99 -6.65
C GLU A 58 15.87 4.83 -7.06
N LEU A 59 14.99 5.75 -6.64
CA LEU A 59 13.53 5.67 -6.83
C LEU A 59 12.98 6.71 -7.83
N THR A 60 13.84 7.53 -8.43
CA THR A 60 13.46 8.74 -9.21
C THR A 60 12.89 8.48 -10.61
N ASN A 61 12.67 7.22 -10.99
CA ASN A 61 12.23 6.89 -12.36
C ASN A 61 10.73 6.53 -12.38
N ASP A 62 10.03 6.87 -13.46
CA ASP A 62 8.60 6.56 -13.68
C ASP A 62 8.29 5.04 -13.69
N SER A 63 9.32 4.21 -13.53
CA SER A 63 9.25 2.77 -13.43
C SER A 63 10.08 2.33 -12.22
N LEU A 64 9.52 1.45 -11.38
CA LEU A 64 10.23 0.84 -10.24
C LEU A 64 11.37 -0.03 -10.82
N PRO A 65 12.66 0.31 -10.62
CA PRO A 65 13.78 -0.40 -11.26
C PRO A 65 14.14 -1.68 -10.49
N LEU A 66 13.16 -2.56 -10.35
CA LEU A 66 13.29 -3.86 -9.70
C LEU A 66 13.74 -4.91 -10.72
N TYR A 67 14.74 -5.72 -10.36
CA TYR A 67 15.06 -6.94 -11.10
C TYR A 67 15.07 -8.15 -10.17
N ILE A 68 14.92 -9.31 -10.79
CA ILE A 68 14.96 -10.60 -10.12
C ILE A 68 16.25 -11.31 -10.50
N ASP A 69 16.87 -11.92 -9.51
CA ASP A 69 18.01 -12.82 -9.66
C ASP A 69 17.61 -14.17 -9.07
N THR A 70 17.76 -15.25 -9.84
CA THR A 70 17.39 -16.60 -9.40
C THR A 70 18.66 -17.41 -9.17
N ASN A 71 18.83 -17.91 -7.95
CA ASN A 71 19.86 -18.88 -7.65
C ASN A 71 19.21 -20.23 -7.38
N SER A 72 19.49 -21.20 -8.25
CA SER A 72 19.03 -22.58 -8.10
C SER A 72 20.19 -23.45 -7.62
N ASN A 73 19.98 -24.09 -6.47
CA ASN A 73 20.80 -25.21 -6.02
C ASN A 73 19.96 -26.49 -6.09
N VAL A 74 20.60 -27.66 -6.01
CA VAL A 74 19.93 -28.99 -6.08
C VAL A 74 18.78 -29.16 -5.06
N VAL A 75 18.78 -28.36 -3.99
CA VAL A 75 17.84 -28.48 -2.86
C VAL A 75 16.76 -27.40 -2.86
N ASN A 76 17.06 -26.17 -3.30
CA ASN A 76 16.14 -25.02 -3.20
C ASN A 76 16.40 -24.03 -4.33
N ASP A 77 15.32 -23.54 -4.93
CA ASP A 77 15.32 -22.37 -5.81
C ASP A 77 14.99 -21.12 -4.98
N TYR A 78 15.89 -20.15 -5.03
CA TYR A 78 15.70 -18.84 -4.40
C TYR A 78 15.62 -17.75 -5.45
N THR A 79 14.62 -16.89 -5.29
CA THR A 79 14.40 -15.71 -6.12
C THR A 79 14.69 -14.48 -5.27
N TYR A 80 15.74 -13.74 -5.60
CA TYR A 80 16.12 -12.49 -4.95
C TYR A 80 15.51 -11.31 -5.70
N TRP A 81 14.93 -10.37 -4.97
CA TRP A 81 14.38 -9.13 -5.50
C TRP A 81 15.30 -7.98 -5.12
N LYS A 82 15.85 -7.31 -6.12
CA LYS A 82 16.91 -6.31 -5.96
C LYS A 82 16.57 -5.03 -6.71
N PHE A 83 17.10 -3.90 -6.24
CA PHE A 83 17.08 -2.65 -7.00
C PHE A 83 18.22 -2.58 -8.01
N SER A 84 18.00 -1.84 -9.09
CA SER A 84 19.04 -1.38 -10.02
C SER A 84 19.19 0.14 -9.91
N PRO A 85 20.40 0.70 -9.92
CA PRO A 85 21.70 0.03 -10.12
C PRO A 85 22.36 -0.52 -8.85
N ASN A 86 21.88 -0.16 -7.65
CA ASN A 86 22.40 -0.64 -6.39
C ASN A 86 21.75 -1.99 -6.03
N PRO A 87 22.49 -3.13 -6.03
CA PRO A 87 21.94 -4.48 -5.93
C PRO A 87 21.42 -4.86 -4.53
N ASP A 88 21.04 -3.87 -3.72
CA ASP A 88 20.47 -4.09 -2.40
C ASP A 88 19.26 -5.01 -2.53
N THR A 89 19.35 -6.13 -1.81
CA THR A 89 18.29 -7.12 -1.77
C THR A 89 17.21 -6.61 -0.85
N LEU A 90 15.97 -6.64 -1.32
CA LEU A 90 14.80 -6.28 -0.51
C LEU A 90 14.29 -7.52 0.20
N LEU A 91 14.09 -8.57 -0.58
CA LEU A 91 13.57 -9.82 -0.11
C LEU A 91 14.08 -10.93 -1.00
N TRP A 92 14.07 -12.15 -0.47
CA TRP A 92 14.11 -13.35 -1.27
C TRP A 92 12.87 -14.18 -0.98
N ASN A 93 12.47 -14.98 -1.95
CA ASN A 93 11.44 -15.98 -1.75
C ASN A 93 11.92 -17.34 -2.24
N SER A 94 11.45 -18.37 -1.56
CA SER A 94 11.56 -19.77 -1.99
C SER A 94 10.20 -20.24 -2.50
N SER A 95 10.07 -21.56 -2.71
CA SER A 95 8.79 -22.18 -3.04
C SER A 95 7.79 -22.15 -1.88
N THR A 96 8.20 -21.91 -0.63
CA THR A 96 7.31 -21.99 0.55
C THR A 96 7.22 -20.69 1.34
N ASP A 97 8.17 -19.77 1.17
CA ASP A 97 8.25 -18.61 2.06
C ASP A 97 8.85 -17.36 1.39
N PHE A 98 8.65 -16.22 2.04
CA PHE A 98 9.30 -14.95 1.77
C PHE A 98 10.15 -14.55 2.98
N SER A 99 11.33 -14.01 2.73
CA SER A 99 12.17 -13.41 3.75
C SER A 99 12.49 -11.99 3.35
N PHE A 100 12.07 -11.04 4.18
CA PHE A 100 12.27 -9.61 3.98
C PHE A 100 13.47 -9.13 4.80
N LEU A 101 14.24 -8.17 4.26
CA LEU A 101 15.41 -7.60 4.92
C LEU A 101 15.10 -6.37 5.78
N THR A 102 13.83 -6.16 6.09
CA THR A 102 13.35 -5.17 7.07
C THR A 102 12.33 -5.84 7.99
N SER A 103 12.09 -5.22 9.14
CA SER A 103 11.08 -5.71 10.09
C SER A 103 9.66 -5.50 9.55
N GLU A 104 8.78 -6.46 9.80
CA GLU A 104 7.35 -6.31 9.50
C GLU A 104 6.76 -5.19 10.36
N ILE A 105 5.95 -4.33 9.74
CA ILE A 105 5.13 -3.36 10.44
C ILE A 105 3.98 -4.10 11.12
N ASP A 106 3.81 -3.84 12.42
CA ASP A 106 2.65 -4.32 13.18
C ASP A 106 1.34 -3.82 12.54
N LYS A 107 0.61 -4.73 11.90
CA LYS A 107 -0.63 -4.42 11.18
C LYS A 107 -1.71 -3.83 12.07
N THR A 108 -1.66 -4.05 13.38
CA THR A 108 -2.63 -3.46 14.32
C THR A 108 -2.47 -1.95 14.46
N LYS A 109 -1.30 -1.41 14.06
CA LYS A 109 -1.00 0.03 14.02
C LYS A 109 -1.39 0.69 12.70
N LEU A 110 -1.81 -0.08 11.70
CA LEU A 110 -2.21 0.46 10.41
C LEU A 110 -3.61 1.06 10.52
N GLN A 111 -3.71 2.34 10.18
CA GLN A 111 -4.99 3.03 10.17
C GLN A 111 -5.78 2.72 8.89
N LEU A 112 -7.07 2.41 9.06
CA LEU A 112 -8.04 2.33 7.98
C LEU A 112 -8.77 3.67 7.79
N LEU A 113 -9.03 4.00 6.55
CA LEU A 113 -9.83 5.14 6.11
C LEU A 113 -11.29 4.72 5.93
N ASN A 114 -12.19 5.68 6.10
CA ASN A 114 -13.62 5.49 5.83
C ASN A 114 -13.96 5.44 4.32
N TYR A 115 -12.95 5.54 3.45
CA TYR A 115 -13.10 5.49 2.00
C TYR A 115 -11.87 4.81 1.37
N SER A 116 -12.07 4.23 0.19
CA SER A 116 -11.00 3.65 -0.62
C SER A 116 -10.46 4.65 -1.63
N ILE A 117 -9.15 4.63 -1.86
CA ILE A 117 -8.52 5.30 -3.00
C ILE A 117 -9.05 4.63 -4.28
N PRO A 118 -9.60 5.40 -5.25
CA PRO A 118 -10.09 4.83 -6.50
C PRO A 118 -9.02 4.03 -7.24
N PHE A 119 -9.42 2.92 -7.85
CA PHE A 119 -8.54 2.16 -8.73
C PHE A 119 -8.30 2.94 -10.03
N ASP A 120 -7.04 3.05 -10.44
CA ASP A 120 -6.63 3.60 -11.72
C ASP A 120 -5.62 2.65 -12.37
N SER A 121 -6.06 1.93 -13.41
CA SER A 121 -5.22 0.95 -14.11
C SER A 121 -3.98 1.57 -14.73
N THR A 122 -4.01 2.86 -15.08
CA THR A 122 -2.87 3.56 -15.68
C THR A 122 -1.73 3.76 -14.69
N LYS A 123 -1.99 3.63 -13.38
CA LYS A 123 -0.97 3.74 -12.34
C LYS A 123 -0.25 2.43 -12.07
N PHE A 124 -0.72 1.28 -12.56
CA PHE A 124 -0.09 0.00 -12.29
C PHE A 124 1.00 -0.34 -13.30
N GLN A 125 2.11 -0.88 -12.80
CA GLN A 125 3.16 -1.53 -13.57
C GLN A 125 3.24 -2.98 -13.12
N LEU A 126 2.96 -3.92 -14.02
CA LEU A 126 3.19 -5.33 -13.74
C LEU A 126 4.69 -5.59 -13.76
N LEU A 127 5.21 -6.03 -12.61
CA LEU A 127 6.59 -6.42 -12.46
C LEU A 127 6.71 -7.87 -12.91
N PHE A 128 7.49 -8.06 -13.98
CA PHE A 128 7.66 -9.31 -14.70
C PHE A 128 6.36 -9.75 -15.40
N PRO A 129 6.40 -10.04 -16.71
CA PRO A 129 5.18 -10.32 -17.47
C PRO A 129 4.54 -11.61 -16.97
N GLN A 130 3.50 -11.48 -16.16
CA GLN A 130 2.68 -12.58 -15.70
C GLN A 130 1.25 -12.35 -16.19
N SER A 131 0.69 -13.35 -16.84
CA SER A 131 -0.67 -13.29 -17.33
C SER A 131 -1.68 -13.33 -16.18
N ASN A 132 -2.82 -12.65 -16.39
CA ASN A 132 -4.04 -12.78 -15.59
C ASN A 132 -3.98 -12.22 -14.15
N ILE A 133 -3.30 -11.10 -13.92
CA ILE A 133 -3.40 -10.37 -12.64
C ILE A 133 -4.60 -9.41 -12.69
N ASN A 134 -5.57 -9.58 -11.79
CA ASN A 134 -6.65 -8.62 -11.60
C ASN A 134 -6.20 -7.52 -10.60
N CYS A 135 -5.57 -6.46 -11.12
CA CYS A 135 -5.04 -5.38 -10.30
C CYS A 135 -6.12 -4.71 -9.43
N SER A 136 -7.35 -4.59 -9.93
CA SER A 136 -8.46 -3.99 -9.19
C SER A 136 -8.81 -4.79 -7.93
N LEU A 137 -8.85 -6.13 -8.06
CA LEU A 137 -9.10 -7.02 -6.93
C LEU A 137 -7.95 -7.00 -5.90
N VAL A 138 -6.70 -6.88 -6.34
CA VAL A 138 -5.56 -6.75 -5.41
C VAL A 138 -5.62 -5.39 -4.71
N TRP A 139 -5.89 -4.32 -5.46
CA TRP A 139 -5.99 -2.96 -4.94
C TRP A 139 -7.11 -2.79 -3.91
N SER A 140 -8.27 -3.43 -4.11
CA SER A 140 -9.40 -3.32 -3.18
C SER A 140 -9.05 -3.80 -1.76
N LYS A 141 -8.04 -4.67 -1.61
CA LYS A 141 -7.59 -5.20 -0.31
C LYS A 141 -6.74 -4.22 0.51
N ILE A 142 -6.22 -3.17 -0.13
CA ILE A 142 -5.26 -2.23 0.50
C ILE A 142 -5.61 -0.76 0.29
N SER A 143 -6.56 -0.46 -0.59
CA SER A 143 -6.89 0.91 -1.03
C SER A 143 -7.47 1.82 0.06
N ASN A 144 -7.92 1.28 1.18
CA ASN A 144 -8.41 2.04 2.33
C ASN A 144 -7.38 2.21 3.45
N LEU A 145 -6.13 1.77 3.27
CA LEU A 145 -5.08 1.98 4.26
C LEU A 145 -4.56 3.42 4.18
N ASP A 146 -4.43 4.10 5.32
CA ASP A 146 -3.90 5.46 5.34
C ASP A 146 -2.43 5.51 4.88
N ILE A 147 -1.61 4.51 5.24
CA ILE A 147 -0.23 4.42 4.75
C ILE A 147 -0.17 4.33 3.22
N VAL A 148 -1.09 3.61 2.58
CA VAL A 148 -1.17 3.54 1.11
C VAL A 148 -1.52 4.90 0.53
N LYS A 149 -2.46 5.63 1.15
CA LYS A 149 -2.79 7.01 0.76
C LYS A 149 -1.60 7.95 0.93
N THR A 150 -0.85 7.82 2.03
CA THR A 150 0.35 8.62 2.30
C THR A 150 1.36 8.45 1.17
N TYR A 151 1.68 7.20 0.80
CA TYR A 151 2.58 6.92 -0.32
C TYR A 151 2.06 7.43 -1.66
N ARG A 152 0.77 7.22 -1.96
CA ARG A 152 0.16 7.72 -3.21
C ARG A 152 0.13 9.25 -3.30
N ASN A 153 0.01 9.96 -2.18
CA ASN A 153 -0.03 11.41 -2.16
C ASN A 153 1.36 12.06 -2.22
N SER A 154 2.38 11.42 -1.63
CA SER A 154 3.76 11.89 -1.72
C SER A 154 4.27 11.90 -3.16
N TYR A 155 3.94 10.88 -3.95
CA TYR A 155 4.34 10.82 -5.35
C TYR A 155 3.21 10.29 -6.27
N PRO A 156 2.22 11.13 -6.64
CA PRO A 156 1.00 10.70 -7.34
C PRO A 156 1.20 10.09 -8.74
N ASN A 157 2.35 10.37 -9.35
CA ASN A 157 2.69 9.92 -10.69
C ASN A 157 3.50 8.62 -10.72
N SER A 158 4.06 8.16 -9.59
CA SER A 158 4.78 6.88 -9.56
C SER A 158 3.84 5.76 -9.93
N LYS A 159 4.42 4.78 -10.63
CA LYS A 159 3.75 3.51 -10.85
C LYS A 159 3.69 2.70 -9.55
N ILE A 160 2.60 1.97 -9.41
CA ILE A 160 2.40 0.95 -8.39
C ILE A 160 2.94 -0.34 -8.98
N GLY A 161 4.06 -0.81 -8.45
CA GLY A 161 4.61 -2.10 -8.83
C GLY A 161 3.72 -3.22 -8.31
N LEU A 162 3.38 -4.18 -9.17
CA LEU A 162 2.60 -5.34 -8.76
C LEU A 162 3.23 -6.60 -9.34
N SER A 163 3.52 -7.58 -8.49
CA SER A 163 3.90 -8.91 -8.93
C SER A 163 3.07 -9.99 -8.28
N LYS A 164 2.92 -11.11 -8.98
CA LYS A 164 2.29 -12.32 -8.44
C LYS A 164 3.38 -13.37 -8.20
N VAL A 165 3.24 -14.10 -7.11
CA VAL A 165 4.18 -15.13 -6.70
C VAL A 165 3.38 -16.35 -6.24
N LEU A 166 3.79 -17.52 -6.70
CA LEU A 166 3.20 -18.79 -6.27
C LEU A 166 4.05 -19.34 -5.12
N ILE A 167 3.43 -19.58 -3.97
CA ILE A 167 4.07 -20.29 -2.86
C ILE A 167 3.25 -21.51 -2.45
N ASN A 168 3.91 -22.48 -1.87
CA ASN A 168 3.36 -23.71 -1.37
C ASN A 168 3.14 -23.57 0.14
N GLU A 169 1.88 -23.56 0.57
CA GLU A 169 1.51 -23.44 1.99
C GLU A 169 0.84 -24.73 2.45
N TYR A 170 1.16 -25.17 3.67
CA TYR A 170 0.49 -26.32 4.27
C TYR A 170 -0.92 -25.93 4.72
N ASP A 171 -1.91 -26.69 4.26
CA ASP A 171 -3.31 -26.50 4.63
C ASP A 171 -3.73 -27.59 5.61
N GLU A 172 -3.86 -27.21 6.88
CA GLU A 172 -4.22 -28.12 7.97
C GLU A 172 -5.58 -28.79 7.77
N SER A 173 -6.51 -28.13 7.05
CA SER A 173 -7.87 -28.64 6.86
C SER A 173 -7.93 -29.87 5.96
N ILE A 174 -6.95 -30.01 5.06
CA ILE A 174 -6.84 -31.13 4.12
C ILE A 174 -5.58 -31.99 4.37
N GLY A 175 -4.64 -31.52 5.20
CA GLY A 175 -3.43 -32.26 5.55
C GLY A 175 -2.38 -32.31 4.43
N PHE A 176 -2.43 -31.37 3.47
CA PHE A 176 -1.53 -31.33 2.32
C PHE A 176 -1.02 -29.90 2.06
N THR A 177 0.15 -29.81 1.44
CA THR A 177 0.67 -28.57 0.90
C THR A 177 0.01 -28.26 -0.44
N VAL A 178 -0.47 -27.04 -0.59
CA VAL A 178 -1.19 -26.58 -1.78
C VAL A 178 -0.61 -25.26 -2.29
N PRO A 179 -0.63 -25.04 -3.62
CA PRO A 179 -0.20 -23.78 -4.19
C PRO A 179 -1.17 -22.65 -3.80
N ARG A 180 -0.59 -21.52 -3.38
CA ARG A 180 -1.28 -20.28 -3.01
C ARG A 180 -0.66 -19.12 -3.76
N ILE A 181 -1.54 -18.28 -4.32
CA ILE A 181 -1.13 -17.07 -5.02
C ILE A 181 -0.99 -15.96 -3.98
N LYS A 182 0.19 -15.34 -3.92
CA LYS A 182 0.42 -14.09 -3.20
C LYS A 182 0.74 -13.00 -4.21
N PHE A 183 0.47 -11.76 -3.81
CA PHE A 183 0.83 -10.57 -4.56
C PHE A 183 1.76 -9.71 -3.72
N LEU A 184 2.77 -9.13 -4.36
CA LEU A 184 3.60 -8.09 -3.79
C LEU A 184 3.23 -6.77 -4.46
N VAL A 185 2.82 -5.79 -3.65
CA VAL A 185 2.54 -4.42 -4.09
C VAL A 185 3.65 -3.51 -3.60
N PHE A 186 4.23 -2.76 -4.51
CA PHE A 186 5.33 -1.83 -4.26
C PHE A 186 4.85 -0.39 -4.47
N LEU A 187 5.03 0.44 -3.46
CA LEU A 187 4.67 1.85 -3.46
C LEU A 187 5.87 2.68 -3.04
N VAL A 188 6.14 3.77 -3.74
CA VAL A 188 7.25 4.68 -3.44
C VAL A 188 6.75 6.01 -2.91
N LYS A 189 7.52 6.59 -2.00
CA LYS A 189 7.32 7.92 -1.42
C LYS A 189 8.63 8.69 -1.59
N GLU A 190 8.56 9.94 -2.02
CA GLU A 190 9.65 10.91 -1.85
C GLU A 190 9.28 11.92 -0.77
#